data_AF-A0A7C5WX34-F1
#
_entry.id   AF-A0A7C5WX34-F1
#
_cell.length_a   1.000
_cell.length_b   1.000
_cell.length_c   1.000
_cell.angle_alpha   90.00
_cell.angle_beta   90.00
_cell.angle_gamma   90.00
#
_symmetry.space_group_name_H-M   'P 1'
#
loop_
_entity.id
_entity.type
_entity.pdbx_description
1 polymer ?
#
loop_
_entity_poly.entity_id
_entity_poly.type
_entity_poly.pdbx_seq_one_letter_code
_entity_poly.pdbx_strand_id
1 'polypeptide(L)'
;MEPLDFIVLGLVGVLTIILLILATKNKNLAKENALLRNIVEVKDKTIENLESQRVLVKDVIENLSESDRVMQMLSEGESKEEIARVLQMPLDKVEMIIKFDRIKKGQQGV
;
A
#
# COMPACT_ATOMS: atom_id res chain seq x y z
N MET A 1 -61.58 5.25 30.71
CA MET A 1 -60.27 4.57 30.83
C MET A 1 -60.19 4.02 32.22
N GLU A 2 -59.99 2.72 32.33
CA GLU A 2 -59.81 2.05 33.62
C GLU A 2 -58.39 2.32 34.16
N PRO A 3 -58.16 2.23 35.47
CA PRO A 3 -56.82 2.38 36.05
C PRO A 3 -55.77 1.43 35.44
N LEU A 4 -56.20 0.27 34.94
CA LEU A 4 -55.36 -0.68 34.21
C LEU A 4 -54.82 -0.08 32.89
N ASP A 5 -55.64 0.70 32.18
CA ASP A 5 -55.25 1.32 30.89
C ASP A 5 -54.09 2.29 31.07
N PHE A 6 -54.07 3.05 32.17
CA PHE A 6 -52.99 4.00 32.47
C PHE A 6 -51.66 3.30 32.78
N ILE A 7 -51.70 2.14 33.44
CA ILE A 7 -50.50 1.33 33.74
C ILE A 7 -49.92 0.75 32.44
N VAL A 8 -50.78 0.20 31.58
CA VAL A 8 -50.38 -0.34 30.27
C VAL A 8 -49.79 0.76 29.40
N LEU A 9 -50.41 1.94 29.35
CA LEU A 9 -49.91 3.09 28.59
C LEU A 9 -48.53 3.55 29.08
N GLY A 10 -48.32 3.57 30.40
CA GLY A 10 -47.02 3.89 30.99
C GLY A 10 -45.92 2.91 30.60
N LEU A 11 -46.21 1.60 30.65
CA LEU A 11 -45.27 0.56 30.24
C LEU A 11 -44.93 0.64 28.75
N VAL A 12 -45.92 0.85 27.88
CA VAL A 12 -45.70 1.04 26.45
C VAL A 12 -44.83 2.27 26.19
N GLY A 13 -45.08 3.39 26.89
CA GLY A 13 -44.27 4.60 26.79
C GLY A 13 -42.79 4.34 27.11
N VAL A 14 -42.52 3.67 28.23
CA VAL A 14 -41.15 3.29 28.63
C VAL A 14 -40.50 2.38 27.60
N LEU A 15 -41.23 1.38 27.10
CA LEU A 15 -40.73 0.46 26.07
C LEU A 15 -40.34 1.21 24.79
N THR A 16 -41.16 2.18 24.38
CA THR A 16 -40.92 3.00 23.19
C THR A 16 -39.63 3.83 23.33
N ILE A 17 -39.40 4.41 24.50
CA ILE A 17 -38.17 5.18 24.80
C ILE A 17 -36.94 4.28 24.75
N ILE A 18 -37.01 3.09 25.35
CA ILE A 18 -35.91 2.11 25.33
C ILE A 18 -35.57 1.71 23.90
N LEU A 19 -36.57 1.42 23.07
CA LEU A 19 -36.39 1.07 21.66
C LEU A 19 -35.74 2.22 20.87
N LEU A 20 -36.13 3.47 21.12
CA LEU A 20 -35.51 4.64 20.48
C LEU A 20 -34.03 4.79 20.85
N ILE A 21 -33.68 4.59 22.12
CA ILE A 21 -32.28 4.65 22.59
C ILE A 21 -31.46 3.53 21.94
N LEU A 22 -31.98 2.31 21.90
CA LEU A 22 -31.31 1.18 21.25
C LEU A 22 -31.14 1.42 19.74
N ALA A 23 -32.18 1.92 19.06
CA ALA A 23 -32.12 2.20 17.63
C ALA A 23 -31.08 3.28 17.29
N THR A 24 -31.00 4.35 18.09
CA THR A 24 -30.02 5.43 17.87
C THR A 24 -28.59 4.95 18.13
N LYS A 25 -28.34 4.21 19.21
CA LYS A 25 -27.03 3.60 19.48
C LYS A 25 -26.61 2.62 18.40
N ASN A 26 -27.51 1.75 17.96
CA ASN A 26 -27.22 0.76 16.93
C ASN A 26 -26.88 1.42 15.57
N LYS A 27 -27.58 2.51 15.21
CA LYS A 27 -27.25 3.31 14.03
C LYS A 27 -25.86 3.94 14.12
N ASN A 28 -25.46 4.44 15.29
CA ASN A 28 -24.13 5.03 15.48
C ASN A 28 -23.03 3.96 15.41
N LEU A 29 -23.23 2.81 16.07
CA LEU A 29 -22.31 1.68 16.00
C LEU A 29 -22.15 1.16 14.57
N ALA A 30 -23.23 1.10 13.78
CA ALA A 30 -23.15 0.71 12.38
C ALA A 30 -22.29 1.67 11.54
N LYS A 31 -22.36 2.98 11.80
CA LYS A 31 -21.53 3.99 11.13
C LYS A 31 -20.06 3.85 11.52
N GLU A 32 -19.76 3.72 12.80
CA GLU A 32 -18.40 3.54 13.29
C GLU A 32 -17.77 2.25 12.74
N ASN A 33 -18.53 1.16 12.69
CA ASN A 33 -18.07 -0.09 12.14
C ASN A 33 -17.78 0.01 10.62
N ALA A 34 -18.59 0.75 9.87
CA ALA A 34 -18.31 1.03 8.46
C ALA A 34 -17.00 1.83 8.26
N LEU A 35 -16.75 2.83 9.12
CA LEU A 35 -15.50 3.59 9.08
C LEU A 35 -14.29 2.72 9.42
N LEU A 36 -14.39 1.88 10.44
CA LEU A 36 -13.31 0.96 10.82
C LEU A 36 -12.99 -0.03 9.69
N ARG A 37 -14.01 -0.58 9.01
CA ARG A 37 -13.80 -1.46 7.85
C ARG A 37 -13.08 -0.73 6.71
N ASN A 38 -13.46 0.51 6.41
CA ASN A 38 -12.77 1.30 5.39
C ASN A 38 -11.31 1.58 5.76
N ILE A 39 -11.01 1.86 7.03
CA ILE A 39 -9.63 2.09 7.48
C ILE A 39 -8.80 0.81 7.33
N VAL A 40 -9.36 -0.35 7.71
CA VAL A 40 -8.68 -1.64 7.52
C VAL A 40 -8.42 -1.89 6.04
N GLU A 41 -9.41 -1.69 5.17
CA GLU A 41 -9.23 -1.91 3.73
C GLU A 41 -8.17 -0.98 3.12
N VAL A 42 -8.14 0.29 3.50
CA VAL A 42 -7.11 1.23 3.05
C VAL A 42 -5.73 0.84 3.60
N LYS A 43 -5.66 0.38 4.86
CA LYS A 43 -4.41 -0.10 5.44
C LYS A 43 -3.89 -1.33 4.72
N ASP A 44 -4.74 -2.31 4.46
CA ASP A 44 -4.37 -3.55 3.77
C ASP A 44 -3.87 -3.25 2.35
N LYS A 45 -4.58 -2.39 1.60
CA LYS A 45 -4.10 -1.91 0.28
C LYS A 45 -2.78 -1.16 0.36
N THR A 46 -2.57 -0.37 1.42
CA THR A 46 -1.32 0.37 1.61
C THR A 46 -0.16 -0.59 1.93
N ILE A 47 -0.41 -1.61 2.76
CA ILE A 47 0.58 -2.64 3.09
C ILE A 47 0.94 -3.43 1.83
N GLU A 48 -0.05 -3.89 1.07
CA GLU A 48 0.17 -4.61 -0.19
C GLU A 48 0.98 -3.77 -1.19
N ASN A 49 0.66 -2.47 -1.31
CA ASN A 49 1.42 -1.58 -2.17
C ASN A 49 2.86 -1.39 -1.68
N LEU A 50 3.07 -1.20 -0.37
CA LEU A 50 4.42 -1.08 0.22
C LEU A 50 5.21 -2.38 0.12
N GLU A 51 4.58 -3.54 0.24
CA GLU A 51 5.21 -4.84 0.02
C GLU A 51 5.59 -5.03 -1.44
N SER A 52 4.70 -4.68 -2.39
CA SER A 52 5.03 -4.72 -3.81
C SER A 52 6.19 -3.77 -4.16
N GLN A 53 6.20 -2.57 -3.58
CA GLN A 53 7.30 -1.62 -3.73
C GLN A 53 8.59 -2.14 -3.10
N ARG A 54 8.55 -2.80 -1.93
CA ARG A 54 9.73 -3.41 -1.32
C ARG A 54 10.30 -4.54 -2.18
N VAL A 55 9.45 -5.38 -2.77
CA VAL A 55 9.88 -6.44 -3.69
C VAL A 55 10.51 -5.82 -4.94
N LEU A 56 9.86 -4.82 -5.55
CA LEU A 56 10.39 -4.05 -6.67
C LEU A 56 11.75 -3.41 -6.35
N VAL A 57 11.87 -2.75 -5.20
CA VAL A 57 13.12 -2.10 -4.77
C VAL A 57 14.20 -3.13 -4.47
N LYS A 58 13.87 -4.28 -3.89
CA LYS A 58 14.83 -5.35 -3.63
C LYS A 58 15.35 -5.96 -4.94
N ASP A 59 14.46 -6.25 -5.89
CA ASP A 59 14.84 -6.76 -7.21
C ASP A 59 15.71 -5.73 -7.96
N VAL A 60 15.38 -4.44 -7.87
CA VAL A 60 16.19 -3.37 -8.46
C VAL A 60 17.57 -3.26 -7.79
N ILE A 61 17.67 -3.37 -6.46
CA ILE A 61 18.95 -3.31 -5.73
C ILE A 61 19.81 -4.54 -6.01
N GLU A 62 19.24 -5.75 -6.01
CA GLU A 62 19.95 -6.97 -6.40
C GLU A 62 20.41 -6.90 -7.87
N ASN A 63 19.63 -6.26 -8.74
CA ASN A 63 20.02 -5.99 -10.13
C ASN A 63 21.10 -4.89 -10.27
N LEU A 64 21.16 -3.94 -9.35
CA LEU A 64 22.17 -2.87 -9.29
C LEU A 64 23.47 -3.29 -8.57
N SER A 65 23.50 -4.45 -7.90
CA SER A 65 24.74 -5.04 -7.36
C SER A 65 25.83 -5.19 -8.43
N GLU A 66 25.43 -5.51 -9.67
CA GLU A 66 26.35 -5.63 -10.81
C GLU A 66 26.62 -4.27 -11.50
N SER A 67 26.06 -3.17 -10.98
CA SER A 67 26.19 -1.83 -11.58
C SER A 67 27.64 -1.36 -11.63
N ASP A 68 28.40 -1.60 -10.56
CA ASP A 68 29.81 -1.17 -10.51
C ASP A 68 30.66 -1.94 -11.52
N ARG A 69 30.40 -3.25 -11.70
CA ARG A 69 31.08 -4.08 -12.73
C ARG A 69 30.70 -3.68 -14.14
N VAL A 70 29.41 -3.43 -14.41
CA VAL A 70 28.95 -2.94 -15.72
C VAL A 70 29.60 -1.60 -16.07
N MET A 71 29.64 -0.66 -15.12
CA MET A 71 30.26 0.64 -15.33
C MET A 71 31.78 0.57 -15.49
N GLN A 72 32.44 -0.37 -14.81
CA GLN A 72 33.87 -0.63 -14.98
C GLN A 72 34.18 -1.14 -16.40
N MET A 73 33.50 -2.19 -16.86
CA MET A 73 33.72 -2.76 -18.19
C MET A 73 33.37 -1.77 -19.32
N LEU A 74 32.33 -0.94 -19.11
CA LEU A 74 32.01 0.16 -20.02
C LEU A 74 33.12 1.22 -20.08
N SER A 75 33.77 1.52 -18.96
CA SER A 75 34.87 2.49 -18.90
C SER A 75 36.16 1.94 -19.52
N GLU A 76 36.34 0.61 -19.49
CA GLU A 76 37.43 -0.11 -20.16
C GLU A 76 37.23 -0.19 -21.70
N GLY A 77 36.08 0.29 -22.21
CA GLY A 77 35.78 0.39 -23.63
C GLY A 77 35.06 -0.83 -24.21
N GLU A 78 34.57 -1.74 -23.37
CA GLU A 78 33.80 -2.89 -23.84
C GLU A 78 32.43 -2.50 -24.40
N SER A 79 31.98 -3.23 -25.42
CA SER A 79 30.65 -3.06 -26.01
C SER A 79 29.57 -3.60 -25.07
N LYS A 80 28.35 -3.06 -25.16
CA LYS A 80 27.23 -3.48 -24.32
C LYS A 80 26.92 -4.98 -24.47
N GLU A 81 27.10 -5.49 -25.68
CA GLU A 81 26.91 -6.89 -26.06
C GLU A 81 27.96 -7.81 -25.42
N GLU A 82 29.21 -7.33 -25.33
CA GLU A 82 30.31 -8.04 -24.66
C GLU A 82 30.07 -8.10 -23.14
N ILE A 83 29.67 -6.97 -22.54
CA ILE A 83 29.35 -6.88 -21.11
C ILE A 83 28.19 -7.81 -20.74
N ALA A 84 27.13 -7.83 -21.54
CA ALA A 84 25.99 -8.73 -21.36
C ALA A 84 26.42 -10.21 -21.43
N ARG A 85 27.34 -10.54 -22.35
CA ARG A 85 27.88 -11.89 -22.50
C ARG A 85 28.78 -12.29 -21.33
N VAL A 86 29.71 -11.43 -20.91
CA VAL A 86 30.69 -11.71 -19.85
C VAL A 86 30.02 -11.81 -18.47
N LEU A 87 29.08 -10.92 -18.18
CA LEU A 87 28.35 -10.94 -16.90
C LEU A 87 27.17 -11.91 -16.90
N GLN A 88 26.88 -12.59 -18.03
CA GLN A 88 25.72 -13.47 -18.21
C GLN A 88 24.40 -12.77 -17.86
N MET A 89 24.25 -11.53 -18.33
CA MET A 89 23.10 -10.68 -18.06
C MET A 89 22.35 -10.36 -19.37
N PRO A 90 21.02 -10.20 -19.32
CA PRO A 90 20.27 -9.71 -20.48
C PRO A 90 20.76 -8.32 -20.92
N LEU A 91 20.83 -8.08 -22.24
CA LEU A 91 21.26 -6.79 -22.80
C LEU A 91 20.41 -5.62 -22.25
N ASP A 92 19.10 -5.83 -22.13
CA ASP A 92 18.16 -4.86 -21.56
C ASP A 92 18.52 -4.45 -20.13
N LYS A 93 19.07 -5.38 -19.34
CA LYS A 93 19.50 -5.16 -17.96
C LYS A 93 20.76 -4.28 -17.91
N VAL A 94 21.72 -4.54 -18.82
CA VAL A 94 22.93 -3.72 -18.98
C VAL A 94 22.56 -2.29 -19.38
N GLU A 95 21.63 -2.12 -20.32
CA GLU A 95 21.14 -0.79 -20.72
C GLU A 95 20.45 -0.04 -19.57
N MET A 96 19.63 -0.75 -18.78
CA MET A 96 18.91 -0.17 -17.65
C MET A 96 19.89 0.34 -16.59
N ILE A 97 20.92 -0.44 -16.26
CA ILE A 97 21.98 -0.07 -15.32
C ILE A 97 22.71 1.20 -15.79
N ILE A 98 23.10 1.27 -17.06
CA ILE A 98 23.78 2.44 -17.64
C ILE A 98 22.88 3.69 -17.58
N LYS A 99 21.58 3.54 -17.87
CA LYS A 99 20.60 4.64 -17.78
C LYS A 99 20.42 5.12 -16.34
N PHE A 100 20.31 4.21 -15.37
CA PHE A 100 20.20 4.54 -13.95
C PHE A 100 21.43 5.29 -13.42
N ASP A 101 22.64 4.84 -13.75
CA ASP A 101 23.87 5.52 -13.33
C ASP A 101 23.99 6.93 -13.92
N ARG A 102 23.60 7.10 -15.20
CA ARG A 102 23.56 8.42 -15.84
C ARG A 102 22.56 9.36 -15.17
N ILE A 103 21.38 8.87 -14.76
CA ILE A 103 20.40 9.67 -14.01
C ILE A 103 20.95 10.06 -12.64
N LYS A 104 21.58 9.13 -11.92
CA LYS A 104 22.20 9.36 -10.61
C LYS A 104 23.28 10.45 -10.68
N LYS A 105 24.15 10.40 -11.69
CA LYS A 105 25.17 11.43 -11.94
C LYS A 105 24.57 12.75 -12.42
N GLY A 106 23.50 12.72 -13.20
CA GLY A 106 22.77 13.92 -13.63
C GLY A 106 22.05 14.66 -12.50
N GLN A 107 21.63 13.95 -11.44
CA GLN A 107 21.01 14.56 -10.25
C GLN A 107 22.02 15.06 -9.21
N GLN A 108 23.30 14.68 -9.29
CA GLN A 108 24.36 15.15 -8.40
C GLN A 108 25.12 16.37 -8.96
N GLY A 109 24.67 16.92 -10.09
CA GLY A 109 25.30 18.03 -10.82
C GLY A 109 24.47 19.31 -10.90
N VAL A 110 23.64 19.61 -9.89
CA VAL A 110 23.01 20.94 -9.67
C VAL A 110 23.31 21.40 -8.26
#